data_AF-A0A353SBJ6-F1
#
_entry.id   AF-A0A353SBJ6-F1
#
_cell.length_a   1.000
_cell.length_b   1.000
_cell.length_c   1.000
_cell.angle_alpha   90.00
_cell.angle_beta   90.00
_cell.angle_gamma   90.00
#
_symmetry.space_group_name_H-M   'P 1'
#
loop_
_entity.id
_entity.type
_entity.pdbx_description
1 polymer ?
#
loop_
_entity_poly.entity_id
_entity_poly.type
_entity_poly.pdbx_seq_one_letter_code
_entity_poly.pdbx_strand_id
1 'polypeptide(L)'
;MGDWYIDWVALGLCAAGLLAYIAVLVVFVPRIRREKQRLAAAGTELPRAGRRFWWVFAVALVLIVLPLLVPLQHSVIAVVCAVGVLGEYIVLRERLALLRGI
;
A
#
# COMPACT_ATOMS: atom_id res chain seq x y z
N MET A 1 25.28 17.65 19.54
CA MET A 1 26.19 16.55 19.19
C MET A 1 25.66 15.33 19.94
N GLY A 2 25.13 14.28 19.35
CA GLY A 2 25.00 13.90 17.96
C GLY A 2 24.51 12.46 17.96
N ASP A 3 23.40 12.18 18.62
CA ASP A 3 22.83 10.84 18.67
C ASP A 3 21.98 10.62 17.43
N TRP A 4 22.68 10.39 16.32
CA TRP A 4 22.20 9.62 15.18
C TRP A 4 21.98 8.15 15.60
N TYR A 5 21.29 7.92 16.72
CA TYR A 5 20.80 6.60 17.06
C TYR A 5 19.57 6.38 16.20
N ILE A 6 19.80 5.90 14.97
CA ILE A 6 18.76 5.28 14.18
C ILE A 6 18.19 4.19 15.09
N ASP A 7 16.98 4.43 15.58
CA ASP A 7 16.27 3.47 16.39
C ASP A 7 16.04 2.23 15.53
N TRP A 8 16.90 1.22 15.73
CA TRP A 8 16.89 -0.02 14.96
C TRP A 8 15.52 -0.71 15.03
N VAL A 9 14.75 -0.47 16.10
CA VAL A 9 13.39 -0.98 16.24
C VAL A 9 12.44 -0.22 15.32
N ALA A 10 12.50 1.12 15.30
CA ALA A 10 11.70 1.93 14.38
C ALA A 10 12.03 1.61 12.91
N LEU A 11 13.32 1.48 12.58
CA LEU A 11 13.77 1.07 11.26
C LEU A 11 13.24 -0.32 10.88
N GLY A 12 13.31 -1.28 11.81
CA GLY A 12 12.78 -2.63 11.62
C GLY A 12 11.26 -2.64 11.36
N LEU A 13 10.49 -1.83 12.10
CA LEU A 13 9.05 -1.70 11.92
C LEU A 13 8.68 -1.06 10.57
N CYS A 14 9.35 0.04 10.20
CA CYS A 14 9.13 0.67 8.89
C CYS A 14 9.54 -0.26 7.74
N ALA A 15 10.65 -0.99 7.87
CA ALA A 15 11.09 -1.96 6.87
C ALA A 15 10.09 -3.12 6.72
N ALA A 16 9.57 -3.65 7.83
CA ALA A 16 8.53 -4.67 7.82
C ALA A 16 7.23 -4.15 7.16
N GLY A 17 6.82 -2.92 7.49
CA GLY A 17 5.68 -2.25 6.86
C GLY A 17 5.86 -2.06 5.36
N LEU A 18 7.06 -1.65 4.93
CA LEU A 18 7.40 -1.47 3.51
C LEU A 18 7.42 -2.81 2.75
N LEU A 19 7.97 -3.87 3.36
CA LEU A 19 7.95 -5.21 2.77
C LEU A 19 6.52 -5.72 2.60
N ALA A 20 5.66 -5.51 3.60
CA ALA A 20 4.25 -5.87 3.53
C ALA A 20 3.52 -5.07 2.43
N TYR A 21 3.76 -3.77 2.33
CA TYR A 21 3.26 -2.90 1.26
C TYR A 21 3.67 -3.42 -0.14
N ILE A 22 4.96 -3.71 -0.33
CA ILE A 22 5.47 -4.27 -1.59
C ILE A 22 4.82 -5.64 -1.88
N ALA A 23 4.68 -6.50 -0.88
CA ALA A 23 4.06 -7.81 -1.06
C ALA A 23 2.60 -7.70 -1.53
N VAL A 24 1.83 -6.76 -0.97
CA VAL A 24 0.44 -6.49 -1.40
C VAL A 24 0.43 -6.05 -2.86
N LEU A 25 1.29 -5.10 -3.26
CA LEU A 25 1.41 -4.68 -4.65
C LEU A 25 1.76 -5.83 -5.59
N VAL A 26 2.78 -6.62 -5.25
CA VAL A 26 3.24 -7.75 -6.07
C VAL A 26 2.15 -8.80 -6.24
N VAL A 27 1.28 -9.01 -5.25
CA VAL A 27 0.17 -9.96 -5.35
C VAL A 27 -1.00 -9.40 -6.16
N PHE A 28 -1.40 -8.14 -5.92
CA PHE A 28 -2.61 -7.58 -6.50
C PHE A 28 -2.41 -6.97 -7.89
N VAL A 29 -1.27 -6.35 -8.19
CA VAL A 29 -0.98 -5.77 -9.51
C VAL A 29 -1.11 -6.80 -10.65
N PRO A 30 -0.50 -8.00 -10.59
CA PRO A 30 -0.66 -8.98 -11.67
C PRO A 30 -2.08 -9.54 -11.74
N ARG A 31 -2.78 -9.67 -10.60
CA ARG A 31 -4.19 -10.10 -10.58
C ARG A 31 -5.09 -9.10 -11.29
N ILE A 32 -4.94 -7.82 -10.99
CA ILE A 32 -5.67 -6.73 -11.66
C ILE A 32 -5.32 -6.67 -13.15
N ARG A 33 -4.05 -6.82 -13.51
CA ARG A 33 -3.62 -6.83 -14.93
C ARG A 33 -4.25 -7.99 -15.71
N ARG A 34 -4.25 -9.20 -15.15
CA ARG A 34 -4.89 -10.38 -15.76
C ARG A 34 -6.38 -10.17 -15.96
N GLU A 35 -7.08 -9.62 -14.98
CA GLU A 35 -8.51 -9.37 -15.09
C GLU A 35 -8.84 -8.28 -16.13
N LYS A 36 -8.04 -7.21 -16.17
CA LYS A 36 -8.16 -6.19 -17.23
C LYS A 36 -7.93 -6.77 -18.62
N GLN A 37 -6.96 -7.67 -18.78
CA GLN A 37 -6.72 -8.34 -20.06
C GLN A 37 -7.89 -9.23 -20.47
N ARG A 38 -8.53 -9.93 -19.52
CA ARG A 38 -9.74 -10.72 -19.76
C ARG A 38 -10.91 -9.84 -20.23
N LEU A 39 -11.16 -8.72 -19.53
CA LEU A 39 -12.22 -7.78 -19.90
C LEU A 39 -11.97 -7.10 -21.25
N ALA A 40 -10.70 -6.79 -21.56
CA ALA A 40 -10.30 -6.25 -22.85
C ALA A 40 -10.54 -7.26 -23.98
N ALA A 41 -10.21 -8.54 -23.76
CA ALA A 41 -10.49 -9.62 -24.71
C ALA A 41 -11.99 -9.87 -24.89
N ALA A 42 -12.80 -9.63 -23.86
CA ALA A 42 -14.25 -9.74 -23.90
C ALA A 42 -14.96 -8.51 -24.52
N GLY A 43 -14.21 -7.46 -24.92
CA GLY A 43 -14.78 -6.26 -25.53
C GLY A 43 -15.57 -5.35 -24.57
N THR A 44 -15.52 -5.61 -23.26
CA THR A 44 -16.19 -4.83 -22.22
C THR A 44 -15.45 -3.53 -21.90
N GLU A 45 -16.20 -2.46 -21.60
CA GLU A 45 -15.63 -1.17 -21.18
C GLU A 45 -14.82 -1.33 -19.88
N LEU A 46 -13.55 -0.93 -19.92
CA LEU A 46 -12.66 -0.98 -18.77
C LEU A 46 -12.94 0.19 -17.81
N PRO A 47 -13.31 -0.07 -16.55
CA PRO A 47 -13.41 1.02 -15.58
C PRO A 47 -12.02 1.63 -15.35
N ARG A 48 -11.85 2.89 -15.77
CA ARG A 48 -10.60 3.65 -15.54
C ARG A 48 -10.43 3.86 -14.04
N ALA A 49 -9.24 3.55 -13.52
CA ALA A 49 -8.90 3.88 -12.15
C ALA A 49 -8.85 5.40 -11.99
N GLY A 50 -9.74 5.96 -11.17
CA GLY A 50 -9.78 7.40 -10.93
C GLY A 50 -8.51 7.91 -10.24
N ARG A 51 -8.14 9.18 -10.47
CA ARG A 51 -6.92 9.82 -9.93
C ARG A 51 -6.78 9.71 -8.40
N ARG A 52 -7.90 9.63 -7.67
CA ARG A 52 -7.97 9.39 -6.22
C ARG A 52 -7.37 8.04 -5.79
N PHE A 53 -7.41 7.04 -6.67
CA PHE A 53 -6.81 5.73 -6.43
C PHE A 53 -5.29 5.81 -6.25
N TRP A 54 -4.62 6.63 -7.06
CA TRP A 54 -3.17 6.79 -7.00
C TRP A 54 -2.71 7.49 -5.72
N TRP A 55 -3.52 8.41 -5.19
CA TRP A 55 -3.22 9.12 -3.96
C TRP A 55 -3.16 8.22 -2.73
N VAL A 56 -3.94 7.13 -2.69
CA VAL A 56 -3.91 6.19 -1.56
C VAL A 56 -2.52 5.58 -1.40
N PHE A 57 -1.86 5.21 -2.50
CA PHE A 57 -0.50 4.65 -2.47
C PHE A 57 0.53 5.66 -1.98
N ALA A 58 0.44 6.91 -2.46
CA ALA A 58 1.33 7.97 -2.02
C ALA A 58 1.16 8.25 -0.52
N VAL A 59 -0.09 8.33 -0.03
CA VAL A 59 -0.39 8.55 1.39
C VAL A 59 0.08 7.38 2.23
N ALA A 60 -0.17 6.13 1.81
CA ALA A 60 0.28 4.94 2.53
C ALA A 60 1.82 4.88 2.64
N LEU A 61 2.54 5.19 1.55
CA LEU A 61 4.00 5.25 1.55
C LEU A 61 4.51 6.34 2.49
N VAL A 62 3.92 7.53 2.46
CA VAL A 62 4.27 8.62 3.39
C VAL A 62 4.04 8.17 4.82
N LEU A 63 2.91 7.53 5.14
CA LEU A 63 2.64 7.03 6.49
C LEU A 63 3.66 6.00 6.97
N ILE A 64 4.17 5.14 6.08
CA ILE A 64 5.19 4.13 6.42
C ILE A 64 6.55 4.78 6.67
N VAL A 65 6.91 5.83 5.93
CA VAL A 65 8.23 6.49 5.99
C VAL A 65 8.28 7.63 7.02
N LEU A 66 7.16 8.28 7.29
CA LEU A 66 7.04 9.41 8.23
C LEU A 66 7.64 9.13 9.63
N PRO A 67 7.48 7.94 10.22
CA PRO A 67 8.09 7.63 11.52
C PRO A 67 9.62 7.58 11.53
N LEU A 68 10.26 7.54 10.36
CA LEU A 68 11.73 7.67 10.26
C LEU A 68 12.17 9.14 10.35
N LEU A 69 11.28 10.08 10.01
CA LEU A 69 11.55 11.52 10.04
C LEU A 69 11.14 12.16 11.36
N VAL A 70 10.11 11.61 12.01
CA VAL A 70 9.55 12.12 13.26
C VAL A 70 9.69 11.05 14.35
N PRO A 71 10.35 11.34 15.48
CA PRO A 71 10.47 10.39 16.58
C PRO A 71 9.10 10.15 17.21
N LEU A 72 8.49 9.02 16.85
CA LEU A 72 7.21 8.54 17.36
C LEU A 72 7.43 7.34 18.30
N GLN A 73 6.50 7.12 19.21
CA GLN A 73 6.49 5.90 20.03
C GLN A 73 6.33 4.67 19.14
N HIS A 74 7.06 3.58 19.40
CA HIS A 74 7.06 2.36 18.58
C HIS A 74 5.66 1.77 18.35
N SER A 75 4.79 1.86 19.35
CA SER A 75 3.38 1.46 19.26
C SER A 75 2.63 2.24 18.16
N VAL A 76 2.88 3.54 18.07
CA VAL A 76 2.30 4.41 17.05
C VAL A 76 2.85 4.06 15.67
N ILE A 77 4.17 3.79 15.56
CA ILE A 77 4.81 3.36 14.30
C ILE A 77 4.14 2.09 13.77
N ALA A 78 4.00 1.07 14.62
CA ALA A 78 3.39 -0.20 14.25
C ALA A 78 1.94 -0.02 13.76
N VAL A 79 1.14 0.79 14.46
CA VAL A 79 -0.25 1.09 14.07
C VAL A 79 -0.30 1.83 12.74
N VAL A 80 0.53 2.85 12.55
CA VAL A 80 0.54 3.65 11.31
C VAL A 80 0.97 2.80 10.11
N CYS A 81 2.00 1.98 10.25
CA CYS A 81 2.42 1.03 9.21
C CYS A 81 1.31 0.02 8.88
N ALA A 82 0.64 -0.54 9.91
CA ALA A 82 -0.46 -1.48 9.71
C ALA A 82 -1.64 -0.83 8.97
N VAL A 83 -2.00 0.41 9.33
CA VAL A 83 -3.07 1.16 8.65
C VAL A 83 -2.70 1.45 7.20
N GLY A 84 -1.45 1.82 6.90
CA GLY A 84 -0.98 2.03 5.53
C GLY A 84 -1.14 0.79 4.66
N VAL A 85 -0.71 -0.37 5.17
CA VAL A 85 -0.80 -1.66 4.46
C VAL A 85 -2.25 -2.13 4.32
N LEU A 86 -3.06 -2.02 5.37
CA LEU A 86 -4.46 -2.44 5.33
C LEU A 86 -5.30 -1.55 4.41
N GLY A 87 -5.09 -0.24 4.44
CA GLY A 87 -5.78 0.69 3.55
C GLY A 87 -5.50 0.39 2.08
N GLU A 88 -4.23 0.12 1.76
CA GLU A 88 -3.83 -0.32 0.42
C GLU A 88 -4.48 -1.65 0.02
N TYR A 89 -4.45 -2.65 0.92
CA TYR A 89 -5.08 -3.95 0.70
C TYR A 89 -6.58 -3.83 0.40
N ILE A 90 -7.31 -3.04 1.19
CA ILE A 90 -8.76 -2.81 1.00
C ILE A 90 -9.01 -2.18 -0.37
N VAL A 91 -8.28 -1.12 -0.71
CA VAL A 91 -8.46 -0.39 -1.97
C VAL A 91 -8.13 -1.26 -3.19
N LEU A 92 -7.09 -2.10 -3.13
CA LEU A 92 -6.77 -3.05 -4.19
C LEU A 92 -7.77 -4.19 -4.30
N ARG A 93 -8.27 -4.69 -3.15
CA ARG A 93 -9.31 -5.72 -3.10
C ARG A 93 -10.61 -5.22 -3.71
N GLU A 94 -11.05 -4.01 -3.34
CA GLU A 94 -12.25 -3.37 -3.91
C GLU A 94 -12.10 -3.19 -5.42
N ARG A 95 -10.94 -2.73 -5.90
CA ARG A 95 -10.69 -2.64 -7.35
C ARG A 95 -10.77 -3.98 -8.05
N LEU A 96 -10.27 -5.04 -7.44
CA LEU A 96 -10.36 -6.38 -8.02
C LEU A 96 -11.81 -6.90 -8.01
N ALA A 97 -12.60 -6.62 -6.97
CA ALA A 97 -14.02 -6.97 -6.92
C ALA A 97 -14.82 -6.26 -8.01
N LEU A 98 -14.61 -4.95 -8.18
CA LEU A 98 -15.22 -4.16 -9.25
C LEU A 98 -14.88 -4.70 -10.65
N LEU A 99 -13.63 -5.14 -10.87
CA LEU A 99 -13.23 -5.75 -12.15
C LEU A 99 -13.85 -7.13 -12.37
N ARG A 100 -14.17 -7.86 -11.30
CA ARG A 100 -14.85 -9.17 -11.39
C ARG A 100 -16.38 -9.05 -11.49
N GLY A 101 -16.92 -7.83 -11.36
CA GLY A 101 -18.36 -7.60 -11.33
C GLY A 101 -19.05 -8.18 -10.08
N ILE A 102 -18.32 -8.26 -8.96
CA ILE A 102 -18.82 -8.70 -7.64
C ILE A 102 -19.05 -7.48 -6.75
#